data_AF-A0A5M4AM42-F1
#
_entry.id   AF-A0A5M4AM42-F1
#
_cell.length_a   1.000
_cell.length_b   1.000
_cell.length_c   1.000
_cell.angle_alpha   90.00
_cell.angle_beta   90.00
_cell.angle_gamma   90.00
#
_symmetry.space_group_name_H-M   'P 1'
#
loop_
_entity.id
_entity.type
_entity.pdbx_description
1 polymer ?
#
loop_
_entity_poly.entity_id
_entity_poly.type
_entity_poly.pdbx_seq_one_letter_code
_entity_poly.pdbx_strand_id
1 'polypeptide(L)'
;MIDYTPQSQLSLNMFKHPFEQGLDKENRWVKLAALIPWDSLAAVYSRKLDAGSGRKSVNIRTVIAALIVKHKLGLDDRGTIEMIQENIYLQYFCGLPCFTTQPVFDASLFVDIRKRLGGDEFEAFNQRIIESSEQIKPHQSRIKRKQQQQKEEATDKDKDKNDGPEKNDNRGTLKVDATVADQEITYPTDLKLLNTSRGNLERIIDLLYLRPADGTKPRTYRRNARKHYLNIAKKKKKTKKQIRRGIRG
;
A
#
# COMPACT_ATOMS: atom_id res chain seq x y z
N MET A 1 -22.59 -21.85 29.08
CA MET A 1 -23.27 -20.77 29.84
C MET A 1 -23.20 -19.52 28.97
N ILE A 2 -24.34 -18.91 28.62
CA ILE A 2 -24.35 -17.71 27.76
C ILE A 2 -24.38 -16.51 28.69
N ASP A 3 -23.27 -15.77 28.74
CA ASP A 3 -23.20 -14.52 29.47
C ASP A 3 -23.84 -13.43 28.60
N TYR A 4 -25.09 -13.08 28.90
CA TYR A 4 -25.84 -12.04 28.21
C TYR A 4 -25.99 -10.82 29.10
N THR A 5 -25.50 -9.67 28.64
CA THR A 5 -25.75 -8.37 29.26
C THR A 5 -26.93 -7.69 28.54
N PRO A 6 -28.04 -7.38 29.24
CA PRO A 6 -29.22 -6.79 28.62
C PRO A 6 -29.00 -5.33 28.19
N GLN A 7 -29.65 -4.93 27.09
CA GLN A 7 -29.52 -3.62 26.45
C GLN A 7 -29.77 -2.42 27.39
N SER A 8 -30.61 -2.59 28.41
CA SER A 8 -30.98 -1.57 29.40
C SER A 8 -29.91 -1.32 30.48
N GLN A 9 -28.86 -2.15 30.55
CA GLN A 9 -27.74 -2.03 31.51
C GLN A 9 -26.53 -1.26 30.95
N LEU A 10 -26.62 -0.66 29.76
CA LEU A 10 -25.63 0.29 29.26
C LEU A 10 -25.76 1.65 29.99
N SER A 11 -25.57 1.65 31.31
CA SER A 11 -25.33 2.90 32.04
C SER A 11 -23.93 3.41 31.66
N LEU A 12 -23.78 4.71 31.40
CA LEU A 12 -22.47 5.37 31.17
C LEU A 12 -21.47 5.12 32.33
N ASN A 13 -21.96 4.61 33.46
CA ASN A 13 -21.21 4.22 34.65
C ASN A 13 -20.44 2.89 34.49
N MET A 14 -20.59 2.15 33.38
CA MET A 14 -19.77 0.96 33.08
C MET A 14 -18.30 1.28 32.76
N PHE A 15 -17.91 2.56 32.82
CA PHE A 15 -16.52 2.98 32.96
C PHE A 15 -16.19 3.17 34.45
N LYS A 16 -16.06 2.07 35.21
CA LYS A 16 -15.38 2.13 36.50
C LYS A 16 -13.97 2.68 36.26
N HIS A 17 -13.64 3.76 36.97
CA HIS A 17 -12.40 4.54 36.93
C HIS A 17 -11.15 3.73 36.47
N PRO A 18 -10.71 3.81 35.19
CA PRO A 18 -9.64 2.99 34.64
C PRO A 18 -8.27 3.67 34.70
N PHE A 19 -8.06 4.62 35.61
CA PHE A 19 -6.83 5.41 35.65
C PHE A 19 -5.58 4.60 36.01
N GLU A 20 -5.72 3.31 36.35
CA GLU A 20 -4.60 2.40 36.62
C GLU A 20 -4.50 1.20 35.65
N GLN A 21 -5.41 1.04 34.69
CA GLN A 21 -5.26 0.00 33.67
C GLN A 21 -4.36 0.52 32.54
N GLY A 22 -3.09 0.14 32.60
CA GLY A 22 -2.14 0.40 31.52
C GLY A 22 -2.69 -0.09 30.17
N LEU A 23 -2.40 0.67 29.10
CA LEU A 23 -2.77 0.26 27.76
C LEU A 23 -2.22 -1.15 27.47
N ASP A 24 -3.05 -1.97 26.82
CA ASP A 24 -2.61 -3.28 26.37
C ASP A 24 -1.43 -3.12 25.41
N LYS A 25 -0.26 -3.59 25.85
CA LYS A 25 0.99 -3.56 25.08
C LYS A 25 0.91 -4.46 23.85
N GLU A 26 0.02 -5.44 23.86
CA GLU A 26 -0.18 -6.35 22.73
C GLU A 26 -1.01 -5.73 21.61
N ASN A 27 -1.67 -4.60 21.87
CA ASN A 27 -2.50 -3.91 20.88
C ASN A 27 -1.67 -3.49 19.66
N ARG A 28 -2.26 -3.67 18.47
CA ARG A 28 -1.65 -3.34 17.18
C ARG A 28 -1.11 -1.91 17.12
N TRP A 29 -1.77 -0.93 17.73
CA TRP A 29 -1.39 0.48 17.66
C TRP A 29 -0.26 0.83 18.62
N VAL A 30 -0.22 0.18 19.78
CA VAL A 30 0.85 0.36 20.77
C VAL A 30 2.16 -0.23 20.23
N LYS A 31 2.12 -1.43 19.65
CA LYS A 31 3.26 -2.03 18.95
C LYS A 31 3.74 -1.16 17.80
N LEU A 32 2.81 -0.62 17.00
CA LEU A 32 3.15 0.22 15.87
C LEU A 32 3.77 1.55 16.32
N ALA A 33 3.28 2.14 17.41
CA ALA A 33 3.89 3.33 18.00
C ALA A 33 5.36 3.11 18.38
N ALA A 34 5.71 1.93 18.90
CA ALA A 34 7.08 1.61 19.29
C ALA A 34 8.02 1.37 18.10
N LEU A 35 7.49 0.94 16.95
CA LEU A 35 8.28 0.61 15.76
C LEU A 35 8.56 1.82 14.86
N ILE A 36 7.74 2.87 14.93
CA ILE A 36 7.90 4.03 14.05
C ILE A 36 9.07 4.92 14.53
N PRO A 37 9.98 5.32 13.63
CA PRO A 37 11.07 6.24 13.93
C PRO A 37 10.58 7.70 13.99
N TRP A 38 9.84 8.05 15.04
CA TRP A 38 9.15 9.36 15.14
C TRP A 38 10.05 10.57 14.98
N ASP A 39 11.25 10.56 15.57
CA ASP A 39 12.17 11.70 15.54
C ASP A 39 12.70 11.96 14.13
N SER A 40 13.06 10.90 13.41
CA SER A 40 13.46 10.97 12.00
C SER A 40 12.34 11.52 11.14
N LEU A 41 11.10 11.10 11.36
CA LEU A 41 9.94 11.58 10.61
C LEU A 41 9.63 13.06 10.96
N ALA A 42 9.69 13.42 12.23
CA ALA A 42 9.50 14.79 12.68
C ALA A 42 10.56 15.74 12.09
N ALA A 43 11.80 15.30 11.96
CA ALA A 43 12.89 16.08 11.37
C ALA A 43 12.73 16.33 9.86
N VAL A 44 12.03 15.47 9.12
CA VAL A 44 11.64 15.78 7.73
C VAL A 44 10.56 16.85 7.73
N TYR A 45 9.52 16.66 8.55
CA TYR A 45 8.36 17.55 8.58
C TYR A 45 8.72 18.97 9.02
N SER A 46 9.58 19.09 10.02
CA SER A 46 9.98 20.37 10.60
C SER A 46 10.70 21.29 9.62
N ARG A 47 11.32 20.75 8.55
CA ARG A 47 11.98 21.57 7.51
C ARG A 47 11.02 22.47 6.75
N LYS A 48 9.72 22.15 6.73
CA LYS A 48 8.66 22.95 6.08
C LYS A 48 7.88 23.81 7.08
N LEU A 49 8.29 23.81 8.34
CA LEU A 49 7.71 24.67 9.37
C LEU A 49 8.64 25.85 9.60
N ASP A 50 8.09 27.04 9.51
CA ASP A 50 8.81 28.27 9.86
C ASP A 50 8.91 28.36 11.39
N ALA A 51 10.15 28.39 11.91
CA ALA A 51 10.40 28.46 13.35
C ALA A 51 10.16 29.86 13.94
N GLY A 52 10.18 30.91 13.09
CA GLY A 52 10.26 32.31 13.53
C GLY A 52 8.99 33.14 13.39
N SER A 53 7.88 32.60 12.87
CA SER A 53 6.66 33.39 12.60
C SER A 53 5.37 32.60 12.76
N GLY A 54 4.37 33.21 13.40
CA GLY A 54 3.00 32.72 13.46
C GLY A 54 2.59 31.97 14.74
N ARG A 55 1.42 31.32 14.66
CA ARG A 55 0.83 30.51 15.76
C ARG A 55 1.57 29.18 15.88
N LYS A 56 1.76 28.70 17.11
CA LYS A 56 2.34 27.37 17.38
C LYS A 56 1.59 26.29 16.59
N SER A 57 2.32 25.46 15.86
CA SER A 57 1.76 24.34 15.12
C SER A 57 1.24 23.26 16.08
N VAL A 58 0.30 22.45 15.58
CA VAL A 58 -0.07 21.19 16.25
C VAL A 58 1.16 20.31 16.38
N ASN A 59 1.19 19.45 17.41
CA ASN A 59 2.27 18.48 17.63
C ASN A 59 2.54 17.67 16.35
N ILE A 60 3.80 17.67 15.89
CA ILE A 60 4.21 17.05 14.64
C ILE A 60 3.93 15.54 14.65
N ARG A 61 4.20 14.88 15.79
CA ARG A 61 3.87 13.46 16.00
C ARG A 61 2.39 13.19 15.77
N THR A 62 1.52 14.03 16.31
CA THR A 62 0.07 13.92 16.22
C THR A 62 -0.41 14.07 14.77
N VAL A 63 0.18 15.01 14.02
CA VAL A 63 -0.09 15.20 12.59
C VAL A 63 0.32 13.97 11.76
N ILE A 64 1.55 13.49 11.94
CA ILE A 64 2.08 12.33 11.21
C ILE A 64 1.28 11.07 11.56
N ALA A 65 0.99 10.86 12.85
CA ALA A 65 0.18 9.74 13.31
C ALA A 65 -1.23 9.76 12.73
N ALA A 66 -1.90 10.92 12.72
CA ALA A 66 -3.23 11.06 12.14
C ALA A 66 -3.22 10.73 10.63
N LEU A 67 -2.17 11.13 9.90
CA LEU A 67 -2.00 10.81 8.48
C LEU A 67 -1.80 9.30 8.24
N ILE A 68 -1.02 8.63 9.12
CA ILE A 68 -0.83 7.18 9.08
C ILE A 68 -2.14 6.44 9.39
N VAL A 69 -2.88 6.88 10.40
CA VAL A 69 -4.18 6.28 10.78
C VAL A 69 -5.17 6.41 9.63
N LYS A 70 -5.27 7.61 9.03
CA LYS A 70 -6.11 7.86 7.87
C LYS A 70 -5.79 6.87 6.74
N HIS A 71 -4.51 6.77 6.35
CA HIS A 71 -4.12 5.91 5.23
C HIS A 71 -4.31 4.42 5.54
N LYS A 72 -4.00 3.99 6.77
CA LYS A 72 -4.11 2.59 7.18
C LYS A 72 -5.56 2.11 7.29
N LEU A 73 -6.48 2.98 7.68
CA LEU A 73 -7.91 2.64 7.82
C LEU A 73 -8.74 3.01 6.58
N GLY A 74 -8.18 3.80 5.65
CA GLY A 74 -8.91 4.23 4.44
C GLY A 74 -10.08 5.15 4.75
N LEU A 75 -9.98 5.98 5.79
CA LEU A 75 -11.04 6.87 6.26
C LEU A 75 -10.97 8.26 5.62
N ASP A 76 -12.10 8.97 5.66
CA ASP A 76 -12.18 10.39 5.31
C ASP A 76 -11.52 11.28 6.38
N ASP A 77 -11.23 12.53 6.03
CA ASP A 77 -10.56 13.49 6.93
C ASP A 77 -11.34 13.68 8.26
N ARG A 78 -12.67 13.85 8.18
CA ARG A 78 -13.54 13.99 9.36
C ARG A 78 -13.65 12.67 10.14
N GLY A 79 -13.93 11.57 9.44
CA GLY A 79 -14.04 10.25 10.06
C GLY A 79 -12.75 9.80 10.75
N THR A 80 -11.59 10.26 10.29
CA THR A 80 -10.31 10.00 10.97
C THR A 80 -10.24 10.69 12.32
N ILE A 81 -10.69 11.95 12.42
CA ILE A 81 -10.68 12.69 13.69
C ILE A 81 -11.67 12.08 14.67
N GLU A 82 -12.88 11.78 14.23
CA GLU A 82 -13.90 11.11 15.04
C GLU A 82 -13.39 9.76 15.57
N MET A 83 -12.78 8.95 14.70
CA MET A 83 -12.19 7.67 15.09
C MET A 83 -11.05 7.83 16.12
N ILE A 84 -10.23 8.88 16.01
CA ILE A 84 -9.18 9.17 17.01
C ILE A 84 -9.81 9.63 18.32
N GLN A 85 -10.88 10.44 18.29
CA GLN A 85 -11.58 10.89 19.49
C GLN A 85 -12.23 9.73 20.26
N GLU A 86 -12.77 8.75 19.56
CA GLU A 86 -13.46 7.62 20.16
C GLU A 86 -12.50 6.56 20.74
N ASN A 87 -11.27 6.46 20.23
CA ASN A 87 -10.39 5.34 20.52
C ASN A 87 -9.11 5.73 21.29
N ILE A 88 -9.00 5.26 22.54
CA ILE A 88 -7.84 5.51 23.42
C ILE A 88 -6.50 5.04 22.84
N TYR A 89 -6.48 3.94 22.09
CA TYR A 89 -5.25 3.42 21.48
C TYR A 89 -4.75 4.32 20.34
N LEU A 90 -5.69 4.94 19.61
CA LEU A 90 -5.33 5.89 18.56
C LEU A 90 -4.84 7.21 19.15
N GLN A 91 -5.41 7.65 20.26
CA GLN A 91 -4.91 8.83 20.98
C GLN A 91 -3.49 8.62 21.51
N TYR A 92 -3.20 7.44 22.08
CA TYR A 92 -1.85 7.06 22.47
C TYR A 92 -0.89 7.01 21.28
N PHE A 93 -1.32 6.41 20.17
CA PHE A 93 -0.54 6.38 18.94
C PHE A 93 -0.19 7.80 18.45
N CYS A 94 -1.14 8.72 18.54
CA CYS A 94 -0.97 10.14 18.23
C CYS A 94 -0.12 10.93 19.23
N GLY A 95 0.26 10.33 20.36
CA GLY A 95 1.12 10.92 21.38
C GLY A 95 0.38 11.87 22.33
N LEU A 96 -0.92 11.70 22.52
CA LEU A 96 -1.68 12.47 23.51
C LEU A 96 -1.38 11.96 24.93
N PRO A 97 -1.22 12.86 25.93
CA PRO A 97 -0.83 12.47 27.30
C PRO A 97 -1.97 11.81 28.08
N CYS A 98 -3.22 12.15 27.76
CA CYS A 98 -4.42 11.63 28.42
C CYS A 98 -5.54 11.44 27.39
N PHE A 99 -6.55 10.65 27.75
CA PHE A 99 -7.73 10.49 26.93
C PHE A 99 -8.53 11.78 26.89
N THR A 100 -8.82 12.28 25.70
CA THR A 100 -9.59 13.50 25.46
C THR A 100 -10.70 13.22 24.47
N THR A 101 -11.91 13.69 24.77
CA THR A 101 -13.06 13.63 23.85
C THR A 101 -13.06 14.77 22.83
N GLN A 102 -12.21 15.78 23.04
CA GLN A 102 -12.07 16.92 22.13
C GLN A 102 -11.33 16.52 20.84
N PRO A 103 -11.65 17.17 19.71
CA PRO A 103 -10.99 16.88 18.44
C PRO A 103 -9.52 17.28 18.51
N VAL A 104 -8.67 16.41 17.97
CA VAL A 104 -7.21 16.61 18.00
C VAL A 104 -6.80 17.86 17.21
N PHE A 105 -7.46 18.10 16.09
CA PHE A 105 -7.41 19.32 15.29
C PHE A 105 -8.60 19.35 14.31
N ASP A 106 -8.81 20.48 13.63
CA ASP A 106 -9.89 20.61 12.65
C ASP A 106 -9.61 19.83 11.35
N ALA A 107 -10.61 19.16 10.79
CA ALA A 107 -10.46 18.31 9.61
C ALA A 107 -9.85 19.04 8.40
N SER A 108 -10.05 20.34 8.29
CA SER A 108 -9.47 21.17 7.22
C SER A 108 -7.94 21.15 7.24
N LEU A 109 -7.33 20.96 8.40
CA LEU A 109 -5.88 20.92 8.59
C LEU A 109 -5.24 19.77 7.79
N PHE A 110 -5.97 18.66 7.53
CA PHE A 110 -5.46 17.60 6.65
C PHE A 110 -5.20 18.06 5.22
N VAL A 111 -5.98 19.01 4.72
CA VAL A 111 -5.78 19.58 3.38
C VAL A 111 -4.49 20.40 3.37
N ASP A 112 -4.28 21.23 4.40
CA ASP A 112 -3.08 22.07 4.52
C ASP A 112 -1.82 21.22 4.74
N ILE A 113 -1.91 20.16 5.55
CA ILE A 113 -0.83 19.18 5.72
C ILE A 113 -0.48 18.57 4.38
N ARG A 114 -1.46 18.08 3.61
CA ARG A 114 -1.20 17.44 2.31
C ARG A 114 -0.63 18.40 1.27
N LYS A 115 -1.04 19.67 1.29
CA LYS A 115 -0.46 20.70 0.40
C LYS A 115 0.98 21.03 0.78
N ARG A 116 1.27 21.04 2.09
CA ARG A 116 2.61 21.33 2.63
C ARG A 116 3.56 20.14 2.48
N LEU A 117 3.05 18.93 2.64
CA LEU A 117 3.76 17.68 2.45
C LEU A 117 3.78 17.37 0.95
N GLY A 118 4.78 17.89 0.25
CA GLY A 118 4.97 17.63 -1.17
C GLY A 118 5.30 16.16 -1.45
N GLY A 119 5.34 15.82 -2.75
CA GLY A 119 5.68 14.46 -3.18
C GLY A 119 7.09 14.05 -2.77
N ASP A 120 8.05 14.96 -2.88
CA ASP A 120 9.47 14.70 -2.57
C ASP A 120 9.67 14.39 -1.08
N GLU A 121 8.99 15.13 -0.19
CA GLU A 121 9.07 14.87 1.24
C GLU A 121 8.36 13.58 1.59
N PHE A 122 7.20 13.30 1.01
CA PHE A 122 6.49 12.04 1.21
C PHE A 122 7.34 10.84 0.78
N GLU A 123 8.07 10.96 -0.32
CA GLU A 123 9.02 9.95 -0.76
C GLU A 123 10.18 9.79 0.25
N ALA A 124 10.73 10.89 0.76
CA ALA A 124 11.73 10.85 1.83
C ALA A 124 11.19 10.22 3.13
N PHE A 125 9.91 10.42 3.46
CA PHE A 125 9.24 9.71 4.57
C PHE A 125 9.22 8.21 4.32
N ASN A 126 8.82 7.79 3.12
CA ASN A 126 8.75 6.37 2.76
C ASN A 126 10.13 5.71 2.81
N GLN A 127 11.16 6.36 2.26
CA GLN A 127 12.54 5.87 2.30
C GLN A 127 13.01 5.65 3.75
N ARG A 128 12.80 6.62 4.65
CA ARG A 128 13.16 6.49 6.07
C ARG A 128 12.42 5.34 6.77
N ILE A 129 11.16 5.12 6.42
CA ILE A 129 10.36 4.01 6.96
C ILE A 129 10.92 2.67 6.45
N ILE A 130 11.28 2.59 5.17
CA ILE A 130 11.87 1.38 4.57
C ILE A 130 13.21 1.06 5.24
N GLU A 131 14.13 2.03 5.31
CA GLU A 131 15.44 1.87 5.97
C GLU A 131 15.29 1.38 7.42
N SER A 132 14.37 1.99 8.18
CA SER A 132 14.12 1.58 9.57
C SER A 132 13.51 0.18 9.64
N SER A 133 12.69 -0.21 8.67
CA SER A 133 12.10 -1.54 8.60
C SER A 133 13.12 -2.64 8.27
N GLU A 134 14.11 -2.34 7.43
CA GLU A 134 15.19 -3.27 7.05
C GLU A 134 16.09 -3.59 8.25
N GLN A 135 16.30 -2.63 9.14
CA GLN A 135 17.05 -2.83 10.38
C GLN A 135 16.32 -3.77 11.36
N ILE A 136 14.99 -3.66 11.44
CA ILE A 136 14.17 -4.45 12.38
C ILE A 136 13.93 -5.88 11.88
N LYS A 137 13.79 -6.06 10.56
CA LYS A 137 13.71 -7.37 9.92
C LYS A 137 14.84 -7.49 8.90
N PRO A 138 15.96 -8.16 9.22
CA PRO A 138 16.95 -8.49 8.21
C PRO A 138 16.33 -9.50 7.24
N HIS A 139 15.66 -9.00 6.20
CA HIS A 139 15.07 -9.79 5.12
C HIS A 139 16.13 -10.68 4.44
N GLN A 140 17.40 -10.32 4.56
CA GLN A 140 18.55 -11.07 4.08
C GLN A 140 18.77 -12.43 4.78
N SER A 141 18.32 -12.63 6.03
CA SER A 141 18.54 -13.90 6.74
C SER A 141 17.63 -15.04 6.24
N ARG A 142 16.46 -14.71 5.67
CA ARG A 142 15.50 -15.69 5.14
C ARG A 142 15.76 -16.05 3.68
N ILE A 143 16.33 -15.12 2.90
CA ILE A 143 16.74 -15.36 1.50
C ILE A 143 18.04 -16.17 1.46
N LYS A 144 19.03 -15.87 2.31
CA LYS A 144 20.30 -16.61 2.37
C LYS A 144 20.11 -18.08 2.78
N ARG A 145 19.23 -18.39 3.74
CA ARG A 145 18.93 -19.79 4.14
C ARG A 145 18.34 -20.63 3.00
N LYS A 146 17.49 -20.04 2.14
CA LYS A 146 16.94 -20.75 0.97
C LYS A 146 17.96 -20.98 -0.14
N GLN A 147 18.89 -20.04 -0.33
CA GLN A 147 19.94 -20.15 -1.34
C GLN A 147 21.09 -21.09 -0.93
N GLN A 148 21.38 -21.23 0.38
CA GLN A 148 22.38 -22.19 0.87
C GLN A 148 21.90 -23.64 0.73
N GLN A 149 20.64 -23.94 1.06
CA GLN A 149 20.09 -25.29 0.86
C GLN A 149 20.04 -25.72 -0.61
N GLN A 150 19.82 -24.79 -1.55
CA GLN A 150 19.87 -25.09 -2.99
C GLN A 150 21.29 -25.20 -3.56
N LYS A 151 22.31 -24.64 -2.90
CA LYS A 151 23.72 -24.78 -3.31
C LYS A 151 24.37 -26.07 -2.83
N GLU A 152 23.93 -26.62 -1.69
CA GLU A 152 24.46 -27.88 -1.15
C GLU A 152 23.93 -29.10 -1.92
N GLU A 153 22.69 -29.07 -2.45
CA GLU A 153 22.17 -30.17 -3.30
C GLU A 153 22.76 -30.17 -4.74
N ALA A 154 23.35 -29.06 -5.18
CA ALA A 154 23.87 -28.89 -6.54
C ALA A 154 25.40 -29.06 -6.67
N THR A 155 26.13 -29.32 -5.57
CA THR A 155 27.61 -29.35 -5.57
C THR A 155 28.24 -30.73 -5.67
N ASP A 156 27.47 -31.81 -5.87
CA ASP A 156 28.02 -33.19 -5.95
C ASP A 156 28.05 -33.80 -7.36
N LYS A 157 27.87 -32.99 -8.42
CA LYS A 157 28.08 -33.46 -9.81
C LYS A 157 28.82 -32.43 -10.64
N ASP A 158 29.90 -32.89 -11.26
CA ASP A 158 30.79 -32.23 -12.22
C ASP A 158 31.87 -31.27 -11.67
N LYS A 159 32.97 -31.90 -11.23
CA LYS A 159 34.31 -31.34 -11.39
C LYS A 159 34.92 -31.89 -12.68
N ASP A 160 34.93 -31.10 -13.76
CA ASP A 160 36.13 -30.97 -14.61
C ASP A 160 36.00 -29.78 -15.58
N LYS A 161 37.16 -29.21 -15.90
CA LYS A 161 37.47 -28.13 -16.85
C LYS A 161 37.48 -26.70 -16.31
N ASN A 162 38.68 -26.39 -15.86
CA ASN A 162 39.39 -25.12 -15.84
C ASN A 162 39.13 -24.26 -17.12
N ASP A 163 38.61 -23.05 -16.94
CA ASP A 163 39.02 -21.84 -17.67
C ASP A 163 38.33 -20.63 -17.01
N GLY A 164 39.12 -19.71 -16.47
CA GLY A 164 38.62 -18.48 -15.86
C GLY A 164 38.31 -17.41 -16.91
N PRO A 165 37.31 -16.53 -16.71
CA PRO A 165 37.16 -15.37 -17.58
C PRO A 165 37.62 -14.07 -16.91
N GLU A 166 38.48 -13.42 -17.68
CA GLU A 166 39.08 -12.10 -17.61
C GLU A 166 38.18 -10.96 -17.10
N LYS A 167 38.81 -10.06 -16.32
CA LYS A 167 38.25 -8.75 -15.97
C LYS A 167 38.25 -7.86 -17.22
N ASN A 168 37.09 -7.67 -17.83
CA ASN A 168 36.91 -6.65 -18.86
C ASN A 168 36.79 -5.27 -18.21
N ASP A 169 37.85 -4.48 -18.32
CA ASP A 169 37.98 -3.11 -17.81
C ASP A 169 37.27 -2.12 -18.77
N ASN A 170 35.95 -2.25 -18.92
CA ASN A 170 35.17 -1.37 -19.80
C ASN A 170 34.97 0.02 -19.15
N ARG A 171 35.87 0.96 -19.41
CA ARG A 171 35.74 2.37 -19.00
C ARG A 171 35.03 3.19 -20.07
N GLY A 172 33.71 3.10 -20.09
CA GLY A 172 32.85 3.95 -20.92
C GLY A 172 31.91 4.82 -20.07
N THR A 173 31.70 6.07 -20.48
CA THR A 173 30.77 6.99 -19.79
C THR A 173 29.34 6.74 -20.27
N LEU A 174 28.50 6.19 -19.39
CA LEU A 174 27.07 5.97 -19.66
C LEU A 174 26.30 7.29 -19.51
N LYS A 175 25.76 7.83 -20.61
CA LYS A 175 24.80 8.93 -20.56
C LYS A 175 23.42 8.35 -20.33
N VAL A 176 22.83 8.61 -19.16
CA VAL A 176 21.49 8.18 -18.80
C VAL A 176 20.59 9.40 -18.75
N ASP A 177 19.66 9.54 -19.70
CA ASP A 177 18.60 10.53 -19.61
C ASP A 177 17.60 10.10 -18.53
N ALA A 178 17.55 10.83 -17.42
CA ALA A 178 16.71 10.53 -16.26
C ALA A 178 15.25 11.02 -16.39
N THR A 179 14.80 11.43 -17.59
CA THR A 179 13.44 11.95 -17.81
C THR A 179 12.47 10.93 -18.41
N VAL A 180 12.84 9.65 -18.54
CA VAL A 180 11.96 8.59 -19.03
C VAL A 180 11.65 7.64 -17.88
N ALA A 181 10.54 7.87 -17.19
CA ALA A 181 9.96 6.84 -16.34
C ALA A 181 9.31 5.79 -17.24
N ASP A 182 9.70 4.52 -17.11
CA ASP A 182 8.97 3.41 -17.71
C ASP A 182 7.59 3.35 -17.07
N GLN A 183 6.62 4.06 -17.65
CA GLN A 183 5.22 3.76 -17.39
C GLN A 183 5.02 2.31 -17.82
N GLU A 184 4.68 1.42 -16.88
CA GLU A 184 4.17 0.06 -17.16
C GLU A 184 2.84 0.07 -17.96
N ILE A 185 2.52 1.18 -18.60
CA ILE A 185 1.43 1.36 -19.54
C ILE A 185 1.93 0.82 -20.88
N THR A 186 1.70 -0.46 -21.13
CA THR A 186 1.86 -1.00 -22.48
C THR A 186 1.06 -0.14 -23.45
N TYR A 187 1.67 0.30 -24.56
CA TYR A 187 1.00 1.13 -25.56
C TYR A 187 -0.42 0.59 -25.85
N PRO A 188 -1.49 1.30 -25.43
CA PRO A 188 -2.82 0.77 -25.51
C PRO A 188 -3.23 0.75 -26.97
N THR A 189 -3.25 -0.44 -27.57
CA THR A 189 -4.01 -0.63 -28.82
C THR A 189 -5.45 -0.89 -28.41
N ASP A 190 -6.42 -0.20 -29.01
CA ASP A 190 -7.86 -0.40 -28.76
C ASP A 190 -8.25 -1.89 -28.75
N LEU A 191 -7.61 -2.71 -29.59
CA LEU A 191 -7.76 -4.17 -29.62
C LEU A 191 -7.41 -4.87 -28.29
N LYS A 192 -6.32 -4.46 -27.65
CA LYS A 192 -5.88 -5.01 -26.36
C LYS A 192 -6.85 -4.59 -25.27
N LEU A 193 -7.23 -3.31 -25.25
CA LEU A 193 -8.18 -2.76 -24.29
C LEU A 193 -9.53 -3.48 -24.36
N LEU A 194 -10.11 -3.59 -25.56
CA LEU A 194 -11.40 -4.29 -25.77
C LEU A 194 -11.35 -5.75 -25.33
N ASN A 195 -10.25 -6.46 -25.62
CA ASN A 195 -10.11 -7.85 -25.16
C ASN A 195 -10.02 -7.96 -23.63
N THR A 196 -9.34 -7.01 -22.96
CA THR A 196 -9.28 -6.94 -21.50
C THR A 196 -10.67 -6.66 -20.92
N SER A 197 -11.39 -5.67 -21.46
CA SER A 197 -12.77 -5.35 -21.04
C SER A 197 -13.70 -6.55 -21.21
N ARG A 198 -13.63 -7.26 -22.33
CA ARG A 198 -14.37 -8.51 -22.55
C ARG A 198 -14.06 -9.57 -21.49
N GLY A 199 -12.78 -9.81 -21.20
CA GLY A 199 -12.37 -10.79 -20.18
C GLY A 199 -12.87 -10.43 -18.78
N ASN A 200 -12.86 -9.14 -18.45
CA ASN A 200 -13.41 -8.64 -17.18
C ASN A 200 -14.92 -8.83 -17.09
N LEU A 201 -15.68 -8.52 -18.16
CA LEU A 201 -17.12 -8.75 -18.21
C LEU A 201 -17.47 -10.24 -18.09
N GLU A 202 -16.71 -11.11 -18.77
CA GLU A 202 -16.89 -12.56 -18.64
C GLU A 202 -16.69 -13.04 -17.19
N ARG A 203 -15.68 -12.50 -16.50
CA ARG A 203 -15.42 -12.79 -15.08
C ARG A 203 -16.53 -12.26 -14.17
N ILE A 204 -17.03 -11.06 -14.43
CA ILE A 204 -18.14 -10.47 -13.67
C ILE A 204 -19.40 -11.33 -13.83
N ILE A 205 -19.73 -11.75 -15.05
CA ILE A 205 -20.84 -12.66 -15.32
C ILE A 205 -20.67 -13.99 -14.56
N ASP A 206 -19.44 -14.51 -14.44
CA ASP A 206 -19.17 -15.73 -13.67
C ASP A 206 -19.40 -15.56 -12.16
N LEU A 207 -19.06 -14.39 -11.63
CA LEU A 207 -19.20 -14.09 -10.20
C LEU A 207 -20.64 -13.77 -9.81
N LEU A 208 -21.36 -13.03 -10.67
CA LEU A 208 -22.73 -12.62 -10.41
C LEU A 208 -23.74 -13.74 -10.67
N TYR A 209 -23.47 -14.63 -11.62
CA TYR A 209 -24.40 -15.71 -11.96
C TYR A 209 -24.47 -16.75 -10.84
N LEU A 210 -25.58 -16.72 -10.10
CA LEU A 210 -25.93 -17.70 -9.07
C LEU A 210 -26.94 -18.69 -9.65
N ARG A 211 -26.48 -19.93 -9.89
CA ARG A 211 -27.30 -21.03 -10.44
C ARG A 211 -28.69 -21.21 -9.78
N PRO A 212 -28.87 -21.01 -8.45
CA PRO A 212 -30.19 -21.18 -7.81
C PRO A 212 -31.17 -20.04 -8.11
N ALA A 213 -30.68 -18.84 -8.46
CA ALA A 213 -31.47 -17.62 -8.55
C ALA A 213 -31.68 -17.12 -9.99
N ASP A 214 -30.65 -17.25 -10.84
CA ASP A 214 -30.60 -16.54 -12.13
C ASP A 214 -31.00 -17.40 -13.35
N GLY A 215 -31.52 -18.61 -13.13
CA GLY A 215 -31.96 -19.49 -14.21
C GLY A 215 -30.80 -19.97 -15.10
N THR A 216 -30.92 -19.87 -16.43
CA THR A 216 -29.90 -20.35 -17.38
C THR A 216 -28.87 -19.28 -17.70
N LYS A 217 -27.59 -19.65 -17.61
CA LYS A 217 -26.48 -18.72 -17.89
C LYS A 217 -26.48 -18.27 -19.36
N PRO A 218 -26.29 -16.97 -19.64
CA PRO A 218 -26.10 -16.48 -21.00
C PRO A 218 -24.94 -17.20 -21.70
N ARG A 219 -25.17 -17.64 -22.94
CA ARG A 219 -24.17 -18.34 -23.75
C ARG A 219 -23.01 -17.41 -24.08
N THR A 220 -21.81 -17.73 -23.60
CA THR A 220 -20.60 -16.95 -23.90
C THR A 220 -19.70 -17.65 -24.93
N TYR A 221 -19.36 -16.97 -26.03
CA TYR A 221 -18.46 -17.46 -27.09
C TYR A 221 -16.97 -17.21 -26.80
N ARG A 222 -16.53 -17.47 -25.56
CA ARG A 222 -15.19 -17.08 -25.05
C ARG A 222 -14.04 -17.64 -25.88
N ARG A 223 -14.15 -18.92 -26.27
CA ARG A 223 -13.15 -19.61 -27.09
C ARG A 223 -13.02 -18.97 -28.48
N ASN A 224 -14.15 -18.66 -29.12
CA ASN A 224 -14.17 -18.04 -30.44
C ASN A 224 -13.60 -16.62 -30.36
N ALA A 225 -14.07 -15.82 -29.41
CA ALA A 225 -13.59 -14.45 -29.19
C ALA A 225 -12.07 -14.40 -28.93
N ARG A 226 -11.56 -15.32 -28.10
CA ARG A 226 -10.12 -15.44 -27.85
C ARG A 226 -9.34 -15.82 -29.10
N LYS A 227 -9.85 -16.76 -29.91
CA LYS A 227 -9.25 -17.16 -31.18
C LYS A 227 -9.18 -15.98 -32.15
N HIS A 228 -10.25 -15.22 -32.31
CA HIS A 228 -10.29 -14.03 -33.16
C HIS A 228 -9.28 -12.96 -32.71
N TYR A 229 -9.21 -12.69 -31.41
CA TYR A 229 -8.22 -11.77 -30.84
C TYR A 229 -6.78 -12.24 -31.11
N LEU A 230 -6.45 -13.50 -30.80
CA LEU A 230 -5.10 -14.04 -30.98
C LEU A 230 -4.65 -14.01 -32.45
N ASN A 231 -5.56 -14.31 -33.37
CA ASN A 231 -5.28 -14.28 -34.81
C ASN A 231 -4.90 -12.88 -35.32
N ILE A 232 -5.39 -11.81 -34.68
CA ILE A 232 -5.03 -10.42 -35.01
C ILE A 232 -3.82 -9.97 -34.20
N ALA A 233 -3.78 -10.30 -32.90
CA ALA A 233 -2.75 -9.86 -31.96
C ALA A 233 -1.36 -10.42 -32.30
N LYS A 234 -1.28 -11.68 -32.73
CA LYS A 234 -0.02 -12.37 -33.07
C LYS A 234 0.59 -11.93 -34.41
N LYS A 235 -0.08 -11.09 -35.20
CA LYS A 235 0.46 -10.63 -36.48
C LYS A 235 1.56 -9.57 -36.26
N LYS A 236 2.71 -9.78 -36.90
CA LYS A 236 3.87 -8.86 -36.87
C LYS A 236 3.53 -7.46 -37.40
N LYS A 237 2.72 -7.37 -38.47
CA LYS A 237 2.19 -6.11 -39.01
C LYS A 237 0.66 -6.22 -39.15
N LYS A 238 -0.07 -5.21 -38.67
CA LYS A 238 -1.54 -5.15 -38.67
C LYS A 238 -1.99 -4.03 -39.60
N THR A 239 -2.83 -4.33 -40.58
CA THR A 239 -3.35 -3.27 -41.47
C THR A 239 -4.51 -2.52 -40.81
N LYS A 240 -4.74 -1.24 -41.21
CA LYS A 240 -5.86 -0.43 -40.69
C LYS A 240 -7.22 -1.14 -40.82
N LYS A 241 -7.45 -1.85 -41.94
CA LYS A 241 -8.68 -2.64 -42.16
C LYS A 241 -8.82 -3.80 -41.17
N GLN A 242 -7.73 -4.49 -40.86
CA GLN A 242 -7.72 -5.59 -39.88
C GLN A 242 -7.95 -5.09 -38.45
N ILE A 243 -7.34 -3.95 -38.10
CA ILE A 243 -7.55 -3.30 -36.80
C ILE A 243 -9.01 -2.87 -36.66
N ARG A 244 -9.55 -2.16 -37.66
CA ARG A 244 -10.96 -1.73 -37.67
C ARG A 244 -11.92 -2.91 -37.57
N ARG A 245 -11.65 -4.02 -38.25
CA ARG A 245 -12.46 -5.24 -38.14
C ARG A 245 -12.39 -5.86 -36.74
N GLY A 246 -11.22 -5.87 -36.11
CA GLY A 246 -11.08 -6.39 -34.74
C GLY A 246 -11.70 -5.50 -33.66
N ILE A 247 -11.83 -4.19 -33.92
CA ILE A 247 -12.49 -3.24 -33.02
C ILE A 247 -14.02 -3.30 -33.17
N ARG A 248 -14.52 -3.42 -34.40
CA ARG A 248 -15.96 -3.35 -34.67
C ARG A 248 -16.76 -4.57 -34.23
N GLY A 249 -16.10 -5.68 -33.88
CA GLY A 249 -16.76 -6.90 -33.41
C GLY A 249 -17.53 -7.59 -34.51
#